data_AF-A0A0Q5D838-F1
#
_entry.id   AF-A0A0Q5D838-F1
#
_cell.length_a   1.000
_cell.length_b   1.000
_cell.length_c   1.000
_cell.angle_alpha   90.00
_cell.angle_beta   90.00
_cell.angle_gamma   90.00
#
_symmetry.space_group_name_H-M   'P 1'
#
loop_
_entity.id
_entity.type
_entity.pdbx_description
1 polymer ?
#
loop_
_entity_poly.entity_id
_entity_poly.type
_entity_poly.pdbx_seq_one_letter_code
_entity_poly.pdbx_strand_id
1 'polypeptide(L)'
;MINLSLQVFCNRIVAADCITAEDVRILARDVLPDGFVCRDEADMLIALDRIVTFADTSFGDYLVAAVVDFAVWGERPTGYIDAGVASWLVSTLRAGSGPTRLAARLAREVVREAQASDEALIAFALAANRATAETDRIRELLAA
;
A
#
# COMPACT_ATOMS: atom_id res chain seq x y z
N MET A 1 -0.22 -12.96 -14.68
CA MET A 1 1.07 -12.99 -15.39
C MET A 1 2.09 -12.38 -14.47
N ILE A 2 3.25 -13.01 -14.32
CA ILE A 2 4.29 -12.48 -13.44
C ILE A 2 5.07 -11.41 -14.20
N ASN A 3 5.04 -10.17 -13.72
CA ASN A 3 5.88 -9.10 -14.22
C ASN A 3 7.31 -9.31 -13.73
N LEU A 4 8.16 -9.85 -14.60
CA LEU A 4 9.54 -10.22 -14.27
C LEU A 4 10.36 -8.98 -13.84
N SER A 5 10.12 -7.81 -14.44
CA SER A 5 10.79 -6.57 -14.07
C SER A 5 10.48 -6.17 -12.63
N LEU A 6 9.22 -6.27 -12.21
CA LEU A 6 8.82 -5.99 -10.83
C LEU A 6 9.43 -6.98 -9.85
N GLN A 7 9.46 -8.27 -10.19
CA GLN A 7 10.09 -9.27 -9.32
C GLN A 7 11.59 -9.01 -9.12
N VAL A 8 12.31 -8.68 -10.21
CA VAL A 8 13.73 -8.34 -10.14
C VAL A 8 13.95 -7.09 -9.28
N PHE A 9 13.08 -6.08 -9.44
CA PHE A 9 13.10 -4.89 -8.60
C PHE A 9 12.90 -5.22 -7.12
N CYS A 10 11.83 -5.95 -6.77
CA CYS A 10 11.54 -6.34 -5.39
C CYS A 10 12.67 -7.15 -4.76
N ASN A 11 13.25 -8.12 -5.48
CA ASN A 11 14.37 -8.92 -4.99
C ASN A 11 15.59 -8.06 -4.68
N ARG A 12 15.90 -7.06 -5.52
CA ARG A 12 16.99 -6.11 -5.28
C ARG A 12 16.73 -5.27 -4.03
N ILE A 13 15.51 -4.75 -3.87
CA ILE A 13 15.11 -3.96 -2.70
C ILE A 13 15.20 -4.78 -1.42
N VAL A 14 14.70 -6.02 -1.43
CA VAL A 14 14.78 -6.92 -0.27
C VAL A 14 16.25 -7.23 0.08
N ALA A 15 17.11 -7.43 -0.91
CA ALA A 15 18.54 -7.65 -0.67
C ALA A 15 19.27 -6.40 -0.14
N ALA A 16 18.84 -5.21 -0.55
CA ALA A 16 19.39 -3.93 -0.08
C ALA A 16 18.83 -3.50 1.29
N ASP A 17 17.68 -4.04 1.70
CA ASP A 17 16.92 -3.68 2.91
C ASP A 17 16.57 -2.18 2.99
N CYS A 18 16.49 -1.51 1.84
CA CYS A 18 16.13 -0.10 1.75
C CYS A 18 15.47 0.26 0.43
N ILE A 19 14.62 1.29 0.46
CA ILE A 19 14.04 1.94 -0.72
C ILE A 19 14.42 3.40 -0.71
N THR A 20 15.13 3.85 -1.74
CA THR A 20 15.52 5.26 -1.93
C THR A 20 14.57 5.98 -2.89
N ALA A 21 14.60 7.31 -2.91
CA ALA A 21 13.83 8.10 -3.86
C ALA A 21 14.18 7.80 -5.34
N GLU A 22 15.44 7.42 -5.63
CA GLU A 22 15.82 7.01 -6.99
C GLU A 22 15.21 5.66 -7.37
N ASP A 23 15.12 4.73 -6.41
CA ASP A 23 14.44 3.45 -6.63
C ASP A 23 12.96 3.66 -6.97
N VAL A 24 12.30 4.62 -6.30
CA VAL A 24 10.90 4.99 -6.59
C VAL A 24 10.77 5.59 -7.99
N ARG A 25 11.74 6.39 -8.44
CA ARG A 25 11.74 6.92 -9.82
C ARG A 25 11.91 5.84 -10.87
N ILE A 26 12.82 4.89 -10.66
CA ILE A 26 13.02 3.73 -11.53
C ILE A 26 11.76 2.88 -11.56
N LEU A 27 11.15 2.63 -10.38
CA LEU A 27 9.91 1.90 -10.25
C LEU A 27 8.79 2.53 -11.09
N ALA A 28 8.59 3.84 -10.94
CA ALA A 28 7.51 4.56 -11.63
C ALA A 28 7.73 4.75 -13.13
N ARG A 29 8.99 4.79 -13.61
CA ARG A 29 9.30 5.07 -15.03
C ARG A 29 9.59 3.83 -15.85
N ASP A 30 10.31 2.89 -15.27
CA ASP A 30 10.92 1.79 -16.03
C ASP A 30 10.25 0.46 -15.70
N VAL A 31 9.77 0.27 -14.46
CA VAL A 31 9.21 -1.01 -13.99
C VAL A 31 7.69 -1.05 -14.13
N LEU A 32 7.00 0.01 -13.70
CA LEU A 32 5.54 0.16 -13.72
C LEU A 32 5.13 1.51 -14.35
N PRO A 33 5.46 1.77 -15.63
CA PRO A 33 5.13 3.04 -16.30
C PRO A 33 3.62 3.29 -16.39
N ASP A 34 2.83 2.22 -16.49
CA ASP A 34 1.37 2.27 -16.64
C ASP A 34 0.63 1.91 -15.35
N GLY A 35 1.32 1.83 -14.21
CA GLY A 35 0.77 1.40 -12.93
C GLY A 35 0.61 -0.11 -12.82
N PHE A 36 -0.30 -0.55 -11.92
CA PHE A 36 -0.56 -1.98 -11.69
C PHE A 36 -1.50 -2.56 -12.75
N VAL A 37 -1.15 -3.75 -13.24
CA VAL A 37 -1.95 -4.56 -14.15
C VAL A 37 -2.77 -5.59 -13.38
N CYS A 38 -2.29 -6.05 -12.22
CA CYS A 38 -3.04 -6.97 -11.35
C CYS A 38 -2.75 -6.77 -9.86
N ARG A 39 -3.63 -7.36 -9.04
CA ARG A 39 -3.55 -7.35 -7.57
C ARG A 39 -2.23 -7.89 -7.03
N ASP A 40 -1.64 -8.91 -7.69
CA ASP A 40 -0.35 -9.47 -7.29
C ASP A 40 0.79 -8.44 -7.31
N GLU A 41 0.79 -7.50 -8.26
CA GLU A 41 1.82 -6.46 -8.34
C GLU A 41 1.70 -5.45 -7.20
N ALA A 42 0.47 -5.07 -6.86
CA ALA A 42 0.18 -4.23 -5.70
C ALA A 42 0.57 -4.94 -4.40
N ASP A 43 0.25 -6.23 -4.26
CA ASP A 43 0.61 -7.04 -3.09
C ASP A 43 2.13 -7.13 -2.90
N MET A 44 2.89 -7.27 -4.00
CA MET A 44 4.36 -7.28 -3.94
C MET A 44 4.90 -5.97 -3.36
N LEU A 45 4.41 -4.81 -3.79
CA LEU A 45 4.88 -3.52 -3.27
C LEU A 45 4.38 -3.23 -1.85
N ILE A 46 3.13 -3.60 -1.53
CA ILE A 46 2.58 -3.47 -0.17
C ILE A 46 3.42 -4.30 0.83
N ALA A 47 3.88 -5.49 0.42
CA ALA A 47 4.73 -6.32 1.26
C ALA A 47 6.08 -5.65 1.57
N LEU A 48 6.65 -4.85 0.66
CA LEU A 48 7.95 -4.22 0.85
C LEU A 48 7.98 -3.28 2.06
N ASP A 49 6.91 -2.52 2.31
CA ASP A 49 6.79 -1.61 3.48
C ASP A 49 7.02 -2.31 4.82
N ARG A 50 6.86 -3.63 4.85
CA ARG A 50 6.99 -4.47 6.04
C ARG A 50 8.32 -5.21 6.09
N ILE A 51 8.94 -5.42 4.94
CA ILE A 51 10.17 -6.19 4.78
C ILE A 51 11.37 -5.27 4.97
N VAL A 52 11.33 -4.06 4.39
CA VAL A 52 12.48 -3.16 4.42
C VAL A 52 12.56 -2.38 5.73
N THR A 53 13.77 -2.22 6.25
CA THR A 53 14.01 -1.40 7.44
C THR A 53 13.81 0.09 7.17
N PHE A 54 14.16 0.55 5.97
CA PHE A 54 14.04 1.95 5.57
C PHE A 54 13.36 2.10 4.22
N ALA A 55 12.30 2.92 4.16
CA ALA A 55 11.72 3.37 2.91
C ALA A 55 11.63 4.90 2.91
N ASP A 56 12.09 5.51 1.82
CA ASP A 56 11.92 6.94 1.58
C ASP A 56 10.43 7.31 1.53
N THR A 57 10.08 8.51 2.00
CA THR A 57 8.69 9.00 2.02
C THR A 57 8.03 8.95 0.63
N SER A 58 8.80 9.17 -0.43
CA SER A 58 8.31 9.09 -1.81
C SER A 58 7.76 7.70 -2.18
N PHE A 59 8.25 6.63 -1.54
CA PHE A 59 7.70 5.29 -1.77
C PHE A 59 6.27 5.19 -1.25
N GLY A 60 6.01 5.72 -0.05
CA GLY A 60 4.67 5.75 0.52
C GLY A 60 3.70 6.60 -0.30
N ASP A 61 4.16 7.75 -0.80
CA ASP A 61 3.35 8.63 -1.65
C ASP A 61 3.03 7.96 -3.00
N TYR A 62 4.02 7.34 -3.62
CA TYR A 62 3.85 6.58 -4.87
C TYR A 62 2.88 5.40 -4.67
N LEU A 63 3.11 4.57 -3.65
CA LEU A 63 2.31 3.36 -3.43
C LEU A 63 0.85 3.71 -3.14
N VAL A 64 0.60 4.77 -2.38
CA VAL A 64 -0.77 5.28 -2.16
C VAL A 64 -1.43 5.68 -3.46
N ALA A 65 -0.76 6.49 -4.28
CA ALA A 65 -1.32 6.92 -5.55
C ALA A 65 -1.59 5.74 -6.50
N ALA A 66 -0.64 4.79 -6.61
CA ALA A 66 -0.75 3.64 -7.49
C ALA A 66 -1.86 2.66 -7.05
N VAL A 67 -2.02 2.40 -5.74
CA VAL A 67 -3.09 1.53 -5.24
C VAL A 67 -4.45 2.19 -5.41
N VAL A 68 -4.56 3.51 -5.19
CA VAL A 68 -5.80 4.25 -5.43
C VAL A 68 -6.16 4.20 -6.92
N ASP A 69 -5.22 4.48 -7.81
CA ASP A 69 -5.44 4.41 -9.26
C ASP A 69 -5.93 3.03 -9.68
N PHE A 70 -5.27 1.96 -9.23
CA PHE A 70 -5.67 0.61 -9.55
C PHE A 70 -7.01 0.20 -8.94
N ALA A 71 -7.18 0.35 -7.62
CA ALA A 71 -8.34 -0.19 -6.90
C ALA A 71 -9.61 0.63 -7.14
N VAL A 72 -9.50 1.95 -7.30
CA VAL A 72 -10.65 2.84 -7.51
C VAL A 72 -10.91 3.03 -8.99
N TRP A 73 -9.88 3.31 -9.79
CA TRP A 73 -10.08 3.72 -11.19
C TRP A 73 -9.86 2.56 -12.20
N GLY A 74 -8.96 1.62 -11.87
CA GLY A 74 -8.62 0.46 -12.69
C GLY A 74 -9.63 -0.69 -12.62
N GLU A 75 -10.01 -1.09 -11.40
CA GLU A 75 -10.99 -2.17 -11.18
C GLU A 75 -12.39 -1.76 -11.64
N ARG A 76 -13.25 -2.76 -11.91
CA ARG A 76 -14.62 -2.54 -12.36
C ARG A 76 -15.58 -3.04 -11.28
N PRO A 77 -16.59 -2.24 -10.86
CA PRO A 77 -17.00 -0.95 -11.44
C PRO A 77 -16.10 0.23 -11.00
N THR A 78 -15.71 1.06 -11.97
CA THR A 78 -14.85 2.24 -11.75
C THR A 78 -15.47 3.21 -10.76
N GLY A 79 -14.67 3.69 -9.80
CA GLY A 79 -15.07 4.61 -8.74
C GLY A 79 -15.63 3.93 -7.50
N TYR A 80 -15.76 2.60 -7.49
CA TYR A 80 -16.38 1.84 -6.41
C TYR A 80 -15.45 0.75 -5.89
N ILE A 81 -15.46 0.55 -4.57
CA ILE A 81 -14.83 -0.61 -3.94
C ILE A 81 -15.91 -1.61 -3.59
N ASP A 82 -15.98 -2.70 -4.36
CA ASP A 82 -16.87 -3.82 -4.05
C ASP A 82 -16.29 -4.74 -2.96
N ALA A 83 -17.08 -5.73 -2.54
CA ALA A 83 -16.67 -6.69 -1.52
C ALA A 83 -15.41 -7.49 -1.89
N GLY A 84 -15.17 -7.74 -3.18
CA GLY A 84 -14.02 -8.49 -3.67
C GLY A 84 -12.72 -7.68 -3.60
N VAL A 85 -12.76 -6.41 -4.01
CA VAL A 85 -11.63 -5.48 -3.87
C VAL A 85 -11.38 -5.18 -2.39
N ALA A 86 -12.44 -4.96 -1.61
CA ALA A 86 -12.33 -4.72 -0.17
C ALA A 86 -11.72 -5.91 0.57
N SER A 87 -12.18 -7.14 0.30
CA SER A 87 -11.64 -8.34 0.94
C SER A 87 -10.14 -8.52 0.64
N TRP A 88 -9.74 -8.27 -0.61
CA TRP A 88 -8.33 -8.30 -1.01
C TRP A 88 -7.51 -7.23 -0.28
N LEU A 89 -7.92 -5.95 -0.34
CA LEU A 89 -7.22 -4.85 0.33
C LEU A 89 -7.11 -5.07 1.84
N VAL A 90 -8.18 -5.50 2.49
CA VAL A 90 -8.17 -5.78 3.94
C VAL A 90 -7.20 -6.93 4.25
N SER A 91 -7.16 -7.98 3.44
CA SER A 91 -6.25 -9.11 3.63
C SER A 91 -4.79 -8.69 3.54
N THR A 92 -4.41 -8.01 2.44
CA THR A 92 -3.02 -7.62 2.19
C THR A 92 -2.53 -6.56 3.18
N LEU A 93 -3.34 -5.55 3.49
CA LEU A 93 -2.96 -4.47 4.41
C LEU A 93 -2.90 -4.93 5.87
N ARG A 94 -3.67 -5.95 6.25
CA ARG A 94 -3.66 -6.53 7.60
C ARG A 94 -2.52 -7.51 7.84
N ALA A 95 -1.92 -8.07 6.78
CA ALA A 95 -0.99 -9.20 6.85
C ALA A 95 0.12 -9.02 7.91
N GLY A 96 0.61 -10.13 8.49
CA GLY A 96 1.62 -10.10 9.54
C GLY A 96 1.10 -9.59 10.89
N SER A 97 1.86 -8.74 11.57
CA SER A 97 1.56 -8.24 12.94
C SER A 97 0.48 -7.15 13.01
N GLY A 98 -0.32 -6.95 11.96
CA GLY A 98 -1.34 -5.88 11.87
C GLY A 98 -0.91 -4.70 10.98
N PRO A 99 -1.78 -3.72 10.69
CA PRO A 99 -1.49 -2.69 9.69
C PRO A 99 -0.29 -1.81 10.08
N THR A 100 0.61 -1.60 9.12
CA THR A 100 1.66 -0.57 9.22
C THR A 100 1.05 0.83 9.11
N ARG A 101 1.85 1.87 9.38
CA ARG A 101 1.42 3.27 9.18
C ARG A 101 1.06 3.54 7.72
N LEU A 102 1.83 3.01 6.78
CA LEU A 102 1.52 3.14 5.37
C LEU A 102 0.26 2.35 5.00
N ALA A 103 0.07 1.14 5.53
CA ALA A 103 -1.13 0.34 5.28
C ALA A 103 -2.41 1.02 5.80
N ALA A 104 -2.35 1.65 6.98
CA ALA A 104 -3.46 2.45 7.51
C ALA A 104 -3.76 3.67 6.63
N ARG A 105 -2.71 4.38 6.17
CA ARG A 105 -2.85 5.51 5.23
C ARG A 105 -3.47 5.06 3.91
N LEU A 106 -2.98 3.96 3.33
CA LEU A 106 -3.50 3.34 2.10
C LEU A 106 -5.01 3.08 2.21
N ALA A 107 -5.44 2.37 3.24
CA ALA A 107 -6.86 2.07 3.45
C ALA A 107 -7.72 3.34 3.54
N ARG A 108 -7.21 4.38 4.23
CA ARG A 108 -7.91 5.66 4.34
C ARG A 108 -8.03 6.37 3.00
N GLU A 109 -6.95 6.47 2.23
CA GLU A 109 -6.97 7.19 0.95
C GLU A 109 -7.83 6.47 -0.09
N VAL A 110 -7.83 5.12 -0.11
CA VAL A 110 -8.74 4.36 -0.99
C VAL A 110 -10.21 4.65 -0.64
N VAL A 111 -10.58 4.58 0.65
CA VAL A 111 -11.95 4.89 1.09
C VAL A 111 -12.33 6.34 0.80
N ARG A 112 -11.38 7.27 0.94
CA ARG A 112 -11.59 8.70 0.69
C ARG A 112 -11.80 9.02 -0.79
N GLU A 113 -11.10 8.34 -1.68
CA GLU A 113 -11.19 8.57 -3.13
C GLU A 113 -12.40 7.87 -3.75
N ALA A 114 -12.77 6.69 -3.26
CA ALA A 114 -13.89 5.92 -3.79
C ALA A 114 -15.23 6.66 -3.58
N GLN A 115 -16.10 6.60 -4.60
CA GLN A 115 -17.46 7.16 -4.52
C GLN A 115 -18.33 6.40 -3.52
N ALA A 116 -18.14 5.08 -3.44
CA ALA A 116 -18.64 4.25 -2.35
C ALA A 116 -17.67 3.09 -2.12
N SER A 117 -17.59 2.66 -0.86
CA SER A 117 -16.77 1.53 -0.44
C SER A 117 -17.58 0.52 0.35
N ASP A 118 -17.25 -0.75 0.16
CA ASP A 118 -17.73 -1.83 1.02
C ASP A 118 -17.39 -1.56 2.50
N GLU A 119 -18.33 -1.89 3.38
CA GLU A 119 -18.24 -1.62 4.82
C GLU A 119 -17.00 -2.28 5.45
N ALA A 120 -16.55 -3.43 4.94
CA ALA A 120 -15.37 -4.11 5.46
C ALA A 120 -14.10 -3.25 5.34
N LEU A 121 -13.93 -2.55 4.22
CA LEU A 121 -12.78 -1.66 4.02
C LEU A 121 -12.90 -0.40 4.89
N ILE A 122 -14.09 0.17 5.02
CA ILE A 122 -14.35 1.34 5.87
C ILE A 122 -14.02 1.01 7.33
N ALA A 123 -14.56 -0.10 7.84
CA ALA A 123 -14.33 -0.56 9.21
C ALA A 123 -12.84 -0.82 9.46
N PHE A 124 -12.15 -1.44 8.50
CA PHE A 124 -10.71 -1.65 8.58
C PHE A 124 -9.93 -0.33 8.61
N ALA A 125 -10.23 0.61 7.70
CA ALA A 125 -9.54 1.91 7.64
C ALA A 125 -9.67 2.68 8.97
N LEU A 126 -10.87 2.73 9.55
CA LEU A 126 -11.11 3.37 10.84
C LEU A 126 -10.33 2.71 11.98
N ALA A 127 -10.35 1.37 12.05
CA ALA A 127 -9.64 0.62 13.09
C ALA A 127 -8.12 0.75 12.95
N ALA A 128 -7.59 0.61 11.73
CA ALA A 128 -6.17 0.69 11.42
C ALA A 128 -5.59 2.07 11.76
N ASN A 129 -6.25 3.15 11.31
CA ASN A 129 -5.78 4.51 11.57
C ASN A 129 -5.82 4.87 13.06
N ARG A 130 -6.82 4.36 13.81
CA ARG A 130 -6.88 4.53 15.25
C ARG A 130 -5.72 3.82 15.95
N ALA A 131 -5.45 2.57 15.58
CA ALA A 131 -4.37 1.77 16.18
C ALA A 131 -2.99 2.39 15.92
N THR A 132 -2.74 2.87 14.70
CA THR A 132 -1.47 3.52 14.36
C THR A 132 -1.29 4.85 15.08
N ALA A 133 -2.36 5.67 15.18
CA ALA A 133 -2.31 6.92 15.93
C ALA A 133 -2.01 6.72 17.42
N GLU A 134 -2.58 5.68 18.03
CA GLU A 134 -2.31 5.35 19.43
C GLU A 134 -0.87 4.87 19.63
N THR A 135 -0.35 4.07 18.70
CA THR A 135 1.05 3.61 18.73
C THR A 135 2.03 4.76 18.63
N ASP A 136 1.76 5.75 17.77
CA ASP A 136 2.62 6.92 17.62
C ASP A 136 2.60 7.80 18.89
N ARG A 137 1.42 8.01 19.50
CA ARG A 137 1.33 8.72 20.79
C ARG A 137 2.12 8.04 21.90
N ILE A 138 2.02 6.71 22.01
CA ILE A 138 2.78 5.96 23.02
C ILE A 138 4.29 6.10 22.77
N ARG A 139 4.75 6.04 21.51
CA ARG A 139 6.15 6.25 21.16
C ARG A 139 6.64 7.65 21.51
N GLU A 140 5.84 8.69 21.24
CA GLU A 140 6.16 10.06 21.60
C GLU A 140 6.29 10.24 23.12
N LEU A 141 5.37 9.64 23.89
CA LEU A 141 5.42 9.67 25.36
C LEU A 141 6.63 8.92 25.95
N LEU A 142 7.08 7.84 25.30
CA LEU A 142 8.26 7.09 25.73
C LEU A 142 9.58 7.76 25.30
N ALA A 143 9.54 8.67 24.32
CA ALA A 143 10.69 9.42 23.84
C ALA A 143 10.88 10.78 24.54
N ALA A 144 9.90 11.21 25.36
CA ALA A 144 9.91 12.44 26.15
C ALA A 144 10.44 12.19 27.58
#